data_AF-A0AAI8VH31-F1
#
_entry.id   AF-A0AAI8VH31-F1
#
_cell.length_a   1.000
_cell.length_b   1.000
_cell.length_c   1.000
_cell.angle_alpha   90.00
_cell.angle_beta   90.00
_cell.angle_gamma   90.00
#
_symmetry.space_group_name_H-M   'P 1'
#
loop_
_entity.id
_entity.type
_entity.pdbx_description
1 polymer ?
#
loop_
_entity_poly.entity_id
_entity_poly.type
_entity_poly.pdbx_seq_one_letter_code
_entity_poly.pdbx_strand_id
1 'polypeptide(L)'
;MESLRRQLAETQGALTERDKKFRQLSVEHREALQTWELEREAYETRVRQLEAENQRLRRTPPNAKANAGGDTRQPRPPTRPQTQSGARSPSESPTRRAKERKEVRSGGSTPIAAAGNETVTITRSRMQEIDSQYQQVTTKLAEKTKLCEVLRTKLQANTLKTVPAFELTDEQVITRWNLLSERIRKLTLVRLNAQIPADLVSDKARKEFNQLSPNWKAYISRQALTCYLLRALIWRYLMRFFDVFCRAWGRDISNTVVEVSALFTSKISEDEHKDWRIHTAALIDKIYHINPSIVDEYTTNVFEAINPFAAGTDTDGLKTSVREIVQMAAELSAKFSRSRFVVLMSDEPGSALTQGFPYKEATMEMQGKLGTQAMVDLMITPCLLKKEYDYSVLVKADVTC
;
A
#
# COMPACT_ATOMS: atom_id res chain seq x y z
N MET A 1 -32.64 -16.40 39.21
CA MET A 1 -32.57 -14.98 39.60
C MET A 1 -31.17 -14.52 39.99
N GLU A 2 -30.43 -15.28 40.80
CA GLU A 2 -29.05 -14.89 41.22
C GLU A 2 -28.03 -14.87 40.07
N SER A 3 -28.11 -15.83 39.15
CA SER A 3 -27.23 -15.87 37.96
C SER A 3 -27.35 -14.61 37.09
N LEU A 4 -28.57 -14.13 36.85
CA LEU A 4 -28.81 -12.89 36.09
C LEU A 4 -28.28 -11.65 36.82
N ARG A 5 -28.38 -11.62 38.16
CA ARG A 5 -27.82 -10.52 38.96
C ARG A 5 -26.28 -10.49 38.88
N ARG A 6 -25.63 -11.66 38.87
CA ARG A 6 -24.17 -11.76 38.71
C ARG A 6 -23.72 -11.32 37.31
N GLN A 7 -24.41 -11.76 36.26
CA GLN A 7 -24.12 -11.32 34.88
C GLN A 7 -24.34 -9.81 34.69
N LEU A 8 -25.36 -9.23 35.33
CA LEU A 8 -25.60 -7.79 35.25
C LEU A 8 -24.52 -6.98 36.00
N ALA A 9 -24.03 -7.48 37.13
CA ALA A 9 -22.92 -6.86 37.86
C ALA A 9 -21.60 -6.94 37.08
N GLU A 10 -21.31 -8.09 36.44
CA GLU A 10 -20.12 -8.26 35.59
C GLU A 10 -20.14 -7.34 34.37
N THR A 11 -21.28 -7.22 33.69
CA THR A 11 -21.42 -6.32 32.53
C THR A 11 -21.34 -4.85 32.92
N GLN A 12 -21.88 -4.44 34.07
CA GLN A 12 -21.70 -3.09 34.60
C GLN A 12 -20.24 -2.80 34.97
N GLY A 13 -19.53 -3.76 35.56
CA GLY A 13 -18.10 -3.66 35.84
C GLY A 13 -17.27 -3.50 34.57
N ALA A 14 -17.55 -4.31 33.54
CA ALA A 14 -16.87 -4.21 32.25
C ALA A 14 -17.11 -2.86 31.56
N LEU A 15 -18.33 -2.30 31.67
CA LEU A 15 -18.68 -1.01 31.09
C LEU A 15 -17.92 0.15 31.74
N THR A 16 -17.84 0.14 33.08
CA THR A 16 -17.13 1.17 33.85
C THR A 16 -15.63 1.16 33.61
N GLU A 17 -15.01 -0.02 33.50
CA GLU A 17 -13.61 -0.17 33.08
C GLU A 17 -13.35 0.34 31.66
N ARG A 18 -14.28 0.08 30.73
CA ARG A 18 -14.19 0.59 29.35
C ARG A 18 -14.24 2.12 29.32
N ASP A 19 -15.16 2.72 30.06
CA ASP A 19 -15.30 4.17 30.12
C ASP A 19 -14.08 4.84 30.77
N LYS A 20 -13.49 4.21 31.78
CA LYS A 20 -12.24 4.66 32.40
C LYS A 20 -11.09 4.64 31.40
N LYS A 21 -10.93 3.55 30.64
CA LYS A 21 -9.91 3.45 29.57
C LYS A 21 -10.12 4.48 28.48
N PHE A 22 -11.37 4.72 28.08
CA PHE A 22 -11.68 5.73 27.06
C PHE A 22 -11.31 7.14 27.51
N ARG A 23 -11.60 7.49 28.77
CA ARG A 23 -11.18 8.78 29.35
C ARG A 23 -9.67 8.92 29.41
N GLN A 24 -8.96 7.87 29.80
CA GLN A 24 -7.50 7.86 29.84
C GLN A 24 -6.90 8.07 28.44
N LEU A 25 -7.35 7.29 27.45
CA LEU A 25 -6.92 7.45 26.05
C LEU A 25 -7.22 8.86 25.49
N SER A 26 -8.35 9.45 25.90
CA SER A 26 -8.71 10.81 25.47
C SER A 26 -7.77 11.88 26.04
N VAL A 27 -7.27 11.68 27.26
CA VAL A 27 -6.28 12.57 27.89
C VAL A 27 -4.91 12.39 27.21
N GLU A 28 -4.46 11.14 27.06
CA GLU A 28 -3.19 10.81 26.40
C GLU A 28 -3.14 11.34 24.96
N HIS A 29 -4.26 11.23 24.22
CA HIS A 29 -4.35 11.77 22.87
C HIS A 29 -4.22 13.30 22.83
N ARG A 30 -4.83 14.01 23.79
CA ARG A 30 -4.74 15.47 23.88
C ARG A 30 -3.32 15.92 24.24
N GLU A 31 -2.67 15.24 25.17
CA GLU A 31 -1.27 15.52 25.55
C GLU A 31 -0.31 15.26 24.38
N ALA A 32 -0.53 14.18 23.63
CA ALA A 32 0.25 13.88 22.43
C ALA A 32 0.10 14.96 21.36
N LEU A 33 -1.13 15.47 21.13
CA LEU A 33 -1.36 16.57 20.18
C LEU A 33 -0.66 17.86 20.61
N GLN A 34 -0.74 18.24 21.88
CA GLN A 34 -0.05 19.42 22.40
C GLN A 34 1.47 19.30 22.28
N THR A 35 2.02 18.12 22.59
CA THR A 35 3.45 17.85 22.46
C THR A 35 3.90 17.97 21.01
N TRP A 36 3.12 17.41 20.07
CA TRP A 36 3.39 17.49 18.65
C TRP A 36 3.34 18.92 18.10
N GLU A 37 2.36 19.73 18.54
CA GLU A 37 2.27 21.14 18.16
C GLU A 37 3.48 21.95 18.62
N LEU A 38 3.92 21.75 19.87
CA LEU A 38 5.11 22.41 20.41
C LEU A 38 6.38 21.99 19.65
N GLU A 39 6.53 20.70 19.34
CA GLU A 39 7.66 20.21 18.54
C GLU A 39 7.63 20.76 17.11
N ARG A 40 6.45 20.82 16.48
CA ARG A 40 6.28 21.40 15.14
C ARG A 40 6.72 22.87 15.12
N GLU A 41 6.27 23.68 16.08
CA GLU A 41 6.68 25.08 16.19
C GLU A 41 8.19 25.24 16.41
N ALA A 42 8.81 24.37 17.20
CA ALA A 42 10.25 24.35 17.40
C ALA A 42 11.01 24.03 16.10
N TYR A 43 10.53 23.05 15.32
CA TYR A 43 11.12 22.71 14.03
C TYR A 43 10.95 23.83 13.00
N GLU A 44 9.76 24.44 12.91
CA GLU A 44 9.53 25.58 12.02
C GLU A 44 10.46 26.76 12.35
N THR A 45 10.65 27.05 13.64
CA THR A 45 11.58 28.08 14.10
C THR A 45 13.02 27.75 13.70
N ARG A 46 13.42 26.48 13.84
CA ARG A 46 14.77 26.03 13.46
C ARG A 46 15.00 26.13 11.96
N VAL A 47 14.01 25.78 11.14
CA VAL A 47 14.08 25.93 9.68
C VAL A 47 14.26 27.40 9.30
N ARG A 48 13.47 28.31 9.87
CA ARG A 48 13.62 29.76 9.62
C ARG A 48 15.01 30.28 10.01
N GLN A 49 15.58 29.80 11.12
CA GLN A 49 16.95 30.16 11.52
C GLN A 49 17.98 29.69 10.48
N LEU A 50 17.88 28.44 10.03
CA LEU A 50 18.79 27.86 9.02
C LEU A 50 18.66 28.55 7.67
N GLU A 51 17.45 28.96 7.28
CA GLU A 51 17.22 29.75 6.07
C GLU A 51 17.86 31.13 6.17
N ALA A 52 17.72 31.81 7.32
CA ALA A 52 18.36 33.10 7.57
C ALA A 52 19.90 32.99 7.56
N GLU A 53 20.46 31.94 8.14
CA GLU A 53 21.89 31.65 8.13
C GLU A 53 22.40 31.37 6.71
N ASN A 54 21.69 30.54 5.94
CA ASN A 54 22.00 30.29 4.53
C ASN A 54 21.96 31.58 3.70
N GLN A 55 20.99 32.46 3.92
CA GLN A 55 20.94 33.77 3.26
C GLN A 55 22.13 34.64 3.65
N ARG A 56 22.58 34.61 4.92
CA ARG A 56 23.77 35.34 5.37
C ARG A 56 25.04 34.81 4.70
N LEU A 57 25.19 33.49 4.63
CA LEU A 57 26.32 32.84 3.95
C LEU A 57 26.34 33.15 2.45
N ARG A 58 25.18 33.12 1.77
CA ARG A 58 25.06 33.48 0.35
C ARG A 58 25.35 34.96 0.06
N ARG A 59 25.12 35.85 1.04
CA ARG A 59 25.44 37.29 0.94
C ARG A 59 26.90 37.61 1.30
N THR A 60 27.67 36.63 1.79
CA THR A 60 29.09 36.81 2.08
C THR A 60 29.87 36.48 0.79
N PRO A 61 30.46 37.47 0.09
CA PRO A 61 31.20 37.19 -1.14
C PRO A 61 32.42 36.32 -0.85
N PRO A 62 32.84 35.46 -1.81
CA PRO A 62 34.07 34.69 -1.66
C PRO A 62 35.25 35.66 -1.56
N ASN A 63 36.03 35.53 -0.48
CA ASN A 63 37.26 36.30 -0.27
C ASN A 63 38.26 35.96 -1.37
N ALA A 64 38.25 36.75 -2.45
CA ALA A 64 39.29 36.78 -3.45
C ALA A 64 40.46 37.62 -2.94
N LYS A 65 41.53 36.97 -2.48
CA LYS A 65 42.90 37.38 -2.80
C LYS A 65 43.79 36.16 -2.98
N ALA A 66 44.04 35.86 -4.25
CA ALA A 66 45.27 35.24 -4.70
C ALA A 66 46.43 36.27 -4.65
N ASN A 67 47.61 35.79 -4.29
CA ASN A 67 48.97 36.15 -4.77
C ASN A 67 49.94 35.21 -4.02
N ALA A 68 50.96 34.55 -4.58
CA ALA A 68 51.58 34.56 -5.90
C ALA A 68 52.55 33.34 -6.04
N GLY A 69 52.88 32.97 -7.29
CA GLY A 69 54.09 32.21 -7.69
C GLY A 69 53.89 30.70 -7.93
N GLY A 70 54.23 30.10 -9.07
CA GLY A 70 54.89 30.56 -10.30
C GLY A 70 54.88 29.49 -11.41
N ASP A 71 55.19 29.95 -12.63
CA ASP A 71 55.73 29.28 -13.83
C ASP A 71 55.61 27.74 -13.99
N THR A 72 55.19 27.19 -15.14
CA THR A 72 56.03 27.16 -16.36
C THR A 72 55.26 26.90 -17.68
N ARG A 73 55.53 27.73 -18.70
CA ARG A 73 55.70 27.48 -20.17
C ARG A 73 54.69 26.66 -21.02
N GLN A 74 53.87 27.40 -21.80
CA GLN A 74 53.77 27.50 -23.31
C GLN A 74 54.31 26.37 -24.26
N PRO A 75 54.03 26.38 -25.60
CA PRO A 75 52.79 26.48 -26.41
C PRO A 75 52.77 25.46 -27.62
N ARG A 76 51.72 25.17 -28.42
CA ARG A 76 51.22 25.87 -29.65
C ARG A 76 50.27 24.92 -30.45
N PRO A 77 49.44 25.42 -31.40
CA PRO A 77 48.34 24.74 -32.13
C PRO A 77 48.72 24.48 -33.63
N PRO A 78 47.82 24.31 -34.64
CA PRO A 78 46.36 24.06 -34.70
C PRO A 78 45.98 22.88 -35.64
N THR A 79 44.68 22.60 -35.87
CA THR A 79 43.99 22.57 -37.21
C THR A 79 42.54 22.05 -37.09
N ARG A 80 41.61 22.76 -37.75
CA ARG A 80 40.18 22.48 -37.96
C ARG A 80 39.99 21.99 -39.41
N PRO A 81 38.90 21.28 -39.78
CA PRO A 81 37.72 21.94 -40.39
C PRO A 81 36.37 21.33 -39.91
N GLN A 82 35.31 22.14 -39.67
CA GLN A 82 34.06 22.30 -40.46
C GLN A 82 33.28 20.99 -40.70
N THR A 83 32.01 20.86 -40.29
CA THR A 83 30.76 21.36 -40.96
C THR A 83 29.56 21.43 -39.97
N GLN A 84 28.75 22.51 -39.95
CA GLN A 84 27.33 22.65 -40.42
C GLN A 84 26.29 21.77 -39.66
N SER A 85 25.08 22.18 -39.23
CA SER A 85 24.20 23.33 -39.47
C SER A 85 22.98 23.33 -38.50
N GLY A 86 22.35 24.51 -38.27
CA GLY A 86 20.91 24.72 -37.98
C GLY A 86 20.40 24.43 -36.55
N ALA A 87 19.55 25.21 -35.86
CA ALA A 87 18.63 26.25 -36.30
C ALA A 87 18.19 27.19 -35.14
N ARG A 88 18.06 28.48 -35.47
CA ARG A 88 17.04 29.50 -35.08
C ARG A 88 16.41 29.48 -33.66
N SER A 89 16.74 30.54 -32.90
CA SER A 89 15.86 31.21 -31.92
C SER A 89 14.95 32.24 -32.64
N PRO A 90 13.89 32.83 -32.02
CA PRO A 90 14.03 33.85 -30.95
C PRO A 90 12.97 33.72 -29.81
N SER A 91 13.34 33.90 -28.54
CA SER A 91 13.17 35.12 -27.73
C SER A 91 11.74 35.66 -27.63
N GLU A 92 11.07 35.39 -26.50
CA GLU A 92 10.08 36.29 -25.89
C GLU A 92 10.29 36.38 -24.37
N SER A 93 10.11 37.58 -23.85
CA SER A 93 10.49 38.08 -22.52
C SER A 93 9.43 37.77 -21.46
N PRO A 94 9.72 37.95 -20.16
CA PRO A 94 8.72 38.45 -19.25
C PRO A 94 9.05 39.81 -18.66
N THR A 95 7.98 40.58 -18.64
CA THR A 95 7.83 42.00 -18.39
C THR A 95 8.12 42.38 -16.95
N ARG A 96 8.94 43.42 -16.85
CA ARG A 96 9.11 44.38 -15.77
C ARG A 96 7.74 44.86 -15.23
N ARG A 97 7.47 44.68 -13.93
CA ARG A 97 6.48 45.50 -13.19
C ARG A 97 7.15 46.06 -11.93
N ALA A 98 7.40 47.36 -12.01
CA ALA A 98 7.78 48.24 -10.91
C ALA A 98 6.60 49.18 -10.62
N LYS A 99 6.63 49.81 -9.42
CA LYS A 99 5.69 50.76 -8.77
C LYS A 99 4.79 50.07 -7.75
N GLU A 100 4.64 50.53 -6.50
CA GLU A 100 4.71 51.88 -5.90
C GLU A 100 5.15 51.76 -4.41
N ARG A 101 6.15 52.50 -3.93
CA ARG A 101 6.05 53.76 -3.16
C ARG A 101 5.11 53.73 -1.93
N LYS A 102 5.72 53.76 -0.73
CA LYS A 102 5.43 54.81 0.25
C LYS A 102 6.61 55.04 1.20
N GLU A 103 7.22 56.21 1.04
CA GLU A 103 8.08 56.86 2.02
C GLU A 103 7.26 57.21 3.28
N VAL A 104 7.86 57.04 4.47
CA VAL A 104 7.70 57.99 5.57
C VAL A 104 9.06 58.17 6.26
N ARG A 105 9.49 59.43 6.26
CA ARG A 105 10.61 60.05 6.97
C ARG A 105 10.44 60.00 8.48
N SER A 106 11.55 59.83 9.20
CA SER A 106 12.04 60.68 10.31
C SER A 106 13.35 60.01 10.78
N GLY A 107 14.54 60.60 10.81
CA GLY A 107 14.95 61.96 11.13
C GLY A 107 15.94 61.86 12.31
N GLY A 108 17.23 62.16 12.10
CA GLY A 108 18.22 62.19 13.18
C GLY A 108 19.67 62.12 12.68
N SER A 109 20.41 63.20 12.90
CA SER A 109 21.70 63.61 12.33
C SER A 109 22.97 63.03 12.99
N THR A 110 24.01 62.86 12.14
CA THR A 110 25.50 62.89 12.28
C THR A 110 26.17 63.31 13.61
N PRO A 111 27.47 63.00 13.88
CA PRO A 111 28.55 62.72 12.91
C PRO A 111 29.55 61.59 13.24
N ILE A 112 30.36 61.34 12.21
CA ILE A 112 31.60 60.57 12.12
C ILE A 112 32.59 60.97 13.24
N ALA A 113 33.12 59.97 13.94
CA ALA A 113 34.38 60.06 14.68
C ALA A 113 35.25 58.85 14.32
N ALA A 114 36.51 59.18 14.05
CA ALA A 114 37.54 58.32 13.49
C ALA A 114 38.12 57.31 14.50
N ALA A 115 38.72 56.28 13.92
CA ALA A 115 39.90 55.55 14.41
C ALA A 115 39.76 54.75 15.73
N GLY A 116 39.88 53.43 15.59
CA GLY A 116 40.18 52.57 16.73
C GLY A 116 40.26 51.11 16.30
N ASN A 117 41.47 50.62 16.02
CA ASN A 117 41.79 49.20 16.02
C ASN A 117 41.48 48.62 17.40
N GLU A 118 40.27 48.09 17.63
CA GLU A 118 40.00 47.22 18.77
C GLU A 118 40.37 45.79 18.38
N THR A 119 41.65 45.47 18.55
CA THR A 119 42.05 44.11 18.95
C THR A 119 41.25 43.73 20.19
N VAL A 120 40.21 42.90 19.99
CA VAL A 120 39.44 42.29 21.09
C VAL A 120 40.39 41.39 21.87
N THR A 121 40.97 41.96 22.92
CA THR A 121 41.77 41.20 23.88
C THR A 121 40.74 40.44 24.72
N ILE A 122 40.46 39.18 24.35
CA ILE A 122 39.59 38.31 25.14
C ILE A 122 40.27 38.12 26.49
N THR A 123 39.72 38.76 27.52
CA THR A 123 40.18 38.62 28.90
C THR A 123 40.14 37.15 29.29
N ARG A 124 41.15 36.65 29.99
CA ARG A 124 41.29 35.24 30.38
C ARG A 124 40.04 34.66 31.07
N SER A 125 39.28 35.51 31.77
CA SER A 125 37.99 35.16 32.38
C SER A 125 36.90 34.85 31.35
N ARG A 126 36.82 35.60 30.25
CA ARG A 126 35.84 35.39 29.18
C ARG A 126 36.15 34.13 28.36
N MET A 127 37.43 33.79 28.21
CA MET A 127 37.85 32.53 27.60
C MET A 127 37.42 31.34 28.47
N GLN A 128 37.64 31.40 29.79
CA GLN A 128 37.20 30.37 30.73
C GLN A 128 35.67 30.20 30.75
N GLU A 129 34.92 31.29 30.64
CA GLU A 129 33.46 31.25 30.55
C GLU A 129 32.99 30.57 29.25
N ILE A 130 33.61 30.90 28.11
CA ILE A 130 33.33 30.24 26.82
C ILE A 130 33.69 28.74 26.88
N ASP A 131 34.84 28.39 27.46
CA ASP A 131 35.26 26.99 27.62
C ASP A 131 34.28 26.21 28.51
N SER A 132 33.79 26.84 29.59
CA SER A 132 32.79 26.23 30.47
C SER A 132 31.45 26.01 29.77
N GLN A 133 31.00 26.96 28.94
CA GLN A 133 29.80 26.84 28.14
C GLN A 133 29.96 25.77 27.04
N TYR A 134 31.13 25.70 26.41
CA TYR A 134 31.44 24.69 25.40
C TYR A 134 31.45 23.29 26.01
N GLN A 135 32.06 23.11 27.18
CA GLN A 135 32.01 21.84 27.91
C GLN A 135 30.57 21.48 28.27
N GLN A 136 29.75 22.44 28.75
CA GLN A 136 28.36 22.19 29.09
C GLN A 136 27.51 21.77 27.88
N VAL A 137 27.71 22.42 26.72
CA VAL A 137 27.04 22.07 25.46
C VAL A 137 27.51 20.69 24.97
N THR A 138 28.79 20.39 25.09
CA THR A 138 29.37 19.09 24.68
C THR A 138 28.80 17.96 25.53
N THR A 139 28.70 18.14 26.86
CA THR A 139 28.09 17.17 27.76
C THR A 139 26.60 16.97 27.45
N LYS A 140 25.84 18.05 27.26
CA LYS A 140 24.42 17.96 26.87
C LYS A 140 24.22 17.26 25.52
N LEU A 141 25.11 17.51 24.56
CA LEU A 141 25.07 16.86 23.25
C LEU A 141 25.37 15.36 23.37
N ALA A 142 26.36 14.98 24.19
CA ALA A 142 26.66 13.58 24.47
C ALA A 142 25.49 12.86 25.15
N GLU A 143 24.85 13.51 26.13
CA GLU A 143 23.65 13.00 26.80
C GLU A 143 22.48 12.80 25.84
N LYS A 144 22.21 13.78 24.96
CA LYS A 144 21.15 13.70 23.95
C LYS A 144 21.47 12.65 22.88
N THR A 145 22.72 12.53 22.46
CA THR A 145 23.17 11.50 21.52
C THR A 145 22.95 10.11 22.11
N LYS A 146 23.33 9.91 23.38
CA LYS A 146 23.08 8.66 24.11
C LYS A 146 21.58 8.39 24.28
N LEU A 147 20.77 9.42 24.54
CA LEU A 147 19.31 9.28 24.59
C LEU A 147 18.74 8.84 23.23
N CYS A 148 19.21 9.42 22.13
CA CYS A 148 18.82 9.04 20.78
C CYS A 148 19.24 7.59 20.46
N GLU A 149 20.42 7.15 20.87
CA GLU A 149 20.87 5.76 20.72
C GLU A 149 20.02 4.79 21.53
N VAL A 150 19.67 5.15 22.78
CA VAL A 150 18.77 4.38 23.64
C VAL A 150 17.36 4.32 23.05
N LEU A 151 16.85 5.44 22.52
CA LEU A 151 15.54 5.46 21.87
C LEU A 151 15.55 4.66 20.58
N ARG A 152 16.63 4.71 19.79
CA ARG A 152 16.80 3.92 18.56
C ARG A 152 16.90 2.43 18.84
N THR A 153 17.64 2.03 19.87
CA THR A 153 17.71 0.63 20.32
C THR A 153 16.38 0.16 20.91
N LYS A 154 15.66 1.00 21.66
CA LYS A 154 14.29 0.70 22.11
C LYS A 154 13.31 0.58 20.95
N LEU A 155 13.42 1.44 19.94
CA LEU A 155 12.62 1.36 18.72
C LEU A 155 12.92 0.05 18.01
N GLN A 156 14.18 -0.25 17.70
CA GLN A 156 14.58 -1.51 17.06
C GLN A 156 14.16 -2.75 17.88
N ALA A 157 14.29 -2.72 19.22
CA ALA A 157 13.84 -3.80 20.10
C ALA A 157 12.31 -3.94 20.13
N ASN A 158 11.55 -2.85 19.99
CA ASN A 158 10.10 -2.88 19.86
C ASN A 158 9.63 -3.21 18.43
N THR A 159 10.41 -2.87 17.39
CA THR A 159 10.20 -3.33 16.02
C THR A 159 10.43 -4.84 15.93
N LEU A 160 11.37 -5.40 16.72
CA LEU A 160 11.57 -6.84 16.91
C LEU A 160 10.48 -7.52 17.75
N LYS A 161 9.69 -6.76 18.53
CA LYS A 161 8.35 -7.19 18.97
C LYS A 161 7.35 -6.89 17.86
N THR A 162 7.69 -7.31 16.64
CA THR A 162 6.75 -7.45 15.54
C THR A 162 5.49 -8.08 16.10
N VAL A 163 4.33 -7.43 15.89
CA VAL A 163 3.05 -8.13 15.87
C VAL A 163 3.33 -9.44 15.16
N PRO A 164 3.14 -10.62 15.78
CA PRO A 164 3.50 -11.87 15.15
C PRO A 164 2.83 -11.85 13.78
N ALA A 165 3.64 -11.73 12.73
CA ALA A 165 3.15 -11.87 11.38
C ALA A 165 2.44 -13.21 11.42
N PHE A 166 1.16 -13.21 11.06
CA PHE A 166 0.42 -14.46 11.02
C PHE A 166 1.02 -15.23 9.83
N GLU A 167 2.13 -15.93 10.08
CA GLU A 167 2.83 -16.74 9.11
C GLU A 167 2.00 -18.00 8.90
N LEU A 168 1.01 -17.83 8.05
CA LEU A 168 0.45 -18.90 7.26
C LEU A 168 1.61 -19.59 6.54
N THR A 169 1.86 -20.86 6.87
CA THR A 169 2.84 -21.65 6.11
C THR A 169 2.30 -21.91 4.71
N ASP A 170 3.19 -22.15 3.76
CA ASP A 170 2.81 -22.45 2.37
C ASP A 170 1.83 -23.63 2.34
N GLU A 171 2.07 -24.69 3.12
CA GLU A 171 1.20 -25.88 3.17
C GLU A 171 -0.21 -25.56 3.68
N GLN A 172 -0.32 -24.68 4.69
CA GLN A 172 -1.61 -24.27 5.24
C GLN A 172 -2.41 -23.46 4.22
N VAL A 173 -1.73 -22.59 3.48
CA VAL A 173 -2.34 -21.82 2.41
C VAL A 173 -2.82 -22.74 1.30
N ILE A 174 -1.96 -23.64 0.83
CA ILE A 174 -2.25 -24.63 -0.21
C ILE A 174 -3.45 -25.47 0.19
N THR A 175 -3.47 -25.99 1.42
CA THR A 175 -4.57 -26.81 1.95
C THR A 175 -5.90 -26.05 1.93
N ARG A 176 -5.91 -24.79 2.38
CA ARG A 176 -7.12 -23.97 2.43
C ARG A 176 -7.62 -23.57 1.05
N TRP A 177 -6.69 -23.25 0.15
CA TRP A 177 -7.00 -22.95 -1.24
C TRP A 177 -7.60 -24.16 -1.97
N ASN A 178 -7.01 -25.34 -1.77
CA ASN A 178 -7.51 -26.60 -2.31
C ASN A 178 -8.88 -26.94 -1.74
N LEU A 179 -9.12 -26.72 -0.44
CA LEU A 179 -10.42 -26.94 0.18
C LEU A 179 -11.52 -26.07 -0.46
N LEU A 180 -11.25 -24.79 -0.70
CA LEU A 180 -12.17 -23.88 -1.39
C LEU A 180 -12.42 -24.36 -2.83
N SER A 181 -11.35 -24.68 -3.55
CA SER A 181 -11.41 -25.20 -4.93
C SER A 181 -12.25 -26.48 -5.02
N GLU A 182 -12.04 -27.41 -4.11
CA GLU A 182 -12.78 -28.67 -4.02
C GLU A 182 -14.25 -28.47 -3.70
N ARG A 183 -14.60 -27.48 -2.86
CA ARG A 183 -16.01 -27.17 -2.57
C ARG A 183 -16.72 -26.66 -3.81
N ILE A 184 -16.08 -25.76 -4.56
CA ILE A 184 -16.61 -25.24 -5.83
C ILE A 184 -16.72 -26.37 -6.86
N ARG A 185 -15.70 -27.24 -6.96
CA ARG A 185 -15.70 -28.41 -7.84
C ARG A 185 -16.88 -29.34 -7.55
N LYS A 186 -17.08 -29.71 -6.28
CA LYS A 186 -18.19 -30.59 -5.87
C LYS A 186 -19.55 -29.95 -6.17
N LEU A 187 -19.73 -28.67 -5.87
CA LEU A 187 -20.96 -27.96 -6.18
C LEU A 187 -21.26 -27.98 -7.68
N THR A 188 -20.25 -27.65 -8.50
CA THR A 188 -20.41 -27.54 -9.95
C THR A 188 -20.67 -28.88 -10.62
N LEU A 189 -19.98 -29.95 -10.19
CA LEU A 189 -20.19 -31.29 -10.73
C LEU A 189 -21.56 -31.87 -10.37
N VAL A 190 -22.03 -31.65 -9.12
CA VAL A 190 -23.27 -32.26 -8.64
C VAL A 190 -24.50 -31.49 -9.09
N ARG A 191 -24.45 -30.15 -9.07
CA ARG A 191 -25.64 -29.31 -9.27
C ARG A 191 -25.64 -28.54 -10.59
N LEU A 192 -24.50 -28.37 -11.25
CA LEU A 192 -24.33 -27.44 -12.37
C LEU A 192 -23.68 -28.11 -13.60
N ASN A 193 -23.89 -29.41 -13.77
CA ASN A 193 -23.31 -30.21 -14.84
C ASN A 193 -24.35 -30.66 -15.88
N ALA A 194 -25.52 -30.04 -15.91
CA ALA A 194 -26.53 -30.33 -16.94
C ALA A 194 -26.16 -29.63 -18.26
N GLN A 195 -26.53 -30.24 -19.38
CA GLN A 195 -26.44 -29.57 -20.67
C GLN A 195 -27.48 -28.46 -20.74
N ILE A 196 -27.08 -27.26 -21.14
CA ILE A 196 -27.97 -26.11 -21.31
C ILE A 196 -27.92 -25.66 -22.76
N PRO A 197 -29.05 -25.65 -23.49
CA PRO A 197 -29.12 -25.07 -24.82
C PRO A 197 -28.66 -23.60 -24.79
N ALA A 198 -27.71 -23.25 -25.65
CA ALA A 198 -27.14 -21.89 -25.70
C ALA A 198 -28.21 -20.81 -25.94
N ASP A 199 -29.32 -21.16 -26.58
CA ASP A 199 -30.44 -20.25 -26.86
C ASP A 199 -31.28 -19.91 -25.61
N LEU A 200 -31.22 -20.74 -24.57
CA LEU A 200 -31.91 -20.50 -23.30
C LEU A 200 -31.08 -19.64 -22.32
N VAL A 201 -29.85 -19.27 -22.70
CA VAL A 201 -28.98 -18.43 -21.88
C VAL A 201 -29.37 -16.96 -22.03
N SER A 202 -29.77 -16.34 -20.91
CA SER A 202 -30.14 -14.93 -20.86
C SER A 202 -29.02 -14.00 -21.36
N ASP A 203 -29.38 -12.83 -21.89
CA ASP A 203 -28.41 -11.84 -22.36
C ASP A 203 -27.45 -11.36 -21.27
N LYS A 204 -27.91 -11.32 -20.01
CA LYS A 204 -27.06 -11.02 -18.85
C LYS A 204 -25.98 -12.08 -18.68
N ALA A 205 -26.37 -13.36 -18.66
CA ALA A 205 -25.42 -14.46 -18.52
C ALA A 205 -24.47 -14.57 -19.74
N ARG A 206 -24.97 -14.26 -20.95
CA ARG A 206 -24.16 -14.21 -22.17
C ARG A 206 -23.00 -13.22 -22.06
N LYS A 207 -23.24 -12.03 -21.51
CA LYS A 207 -22.19 -11.01 -21.29
C LYS A 207 -21.13 -11.53 -20.32
N GLU A 208 -21.55 -12.14 -19.22
CA GLU A 208 -20.64 -12.73 -18.24
C GLU A 208 -19.82 -13.88 -18.85
N PHE A 209 -20.46 -14.76 -19.61
CA PHE A 209 -19.78 -15.88 -20.26
C PHE A 209 -18.81 -15.45 -21.36
N ASN A 210 -19.15 -14.45 -22.16
CA ASN A 210 -18.24 -13.88 -23.16
C ASN A 210 -16.96 -13.32 -22.51
N GLN A 211 -17.06 -12.80 -21.28
CA GLN A 211 -15.89 -12.32 -20.53
C GLN A 211 -15.05 -13.46 -19.95
N LEU A 212 -15.62 -14.67 -19.80
CA LEU A 212 -14.87 -15.86 -19.39
C LEU A 212 -14.20 -16.56 -20.57
N SER A 213 -14.91 -16.66 -21.70
CA SER A 213 -14.44 -17.33 -22.91
C SER A 213 -15.26 -16.89 -24.12
N PRO A 214 -14.62 -16.55 -25.26
CA PRO A 214 -15.33 -16.31 -26.51
C PRO A 214 -16.10 -17.54 -27.02
N ASN A 215 -15.69 -18.74 -26.60
CA ASN A 215 -16.25 -20.02 -27.02
C ASN A 215 -17.22 -20.64 -25.98
N TRP A 216 -17.76 -19.85 -25.06
CA TRP A 216 -18.66 -20.32 -24.00
C TRP A 216 -19.84 -21.19 -24.48
N LYS A 217 -20.34 -20.97 -25.70
CA LYS A 217 -21.41 -21.79 -26.30
C LYS A 217 -21.04 -23.26 -26.38
N ALA A 218 -19.77 -23.57 -26.70
CA ALA A 218 -19.30 -24.94 -26.79
C ALA A 218 -19.24 -25.62 -25.41
N TYR A 219 -18.90 -24.86 -24.36
CA TYR A 219 -18.84 -25.35 -22.99
C TYR A 219 -20.22 -25.61 -22.41
N ILE A 220 -21.13 -24.64 -22.51
CA ILE A 220 -22.47 -24.77 -21.90
C ILE A 220 -23.33 -25.84 -22.61
N SER A 221 -23.07 -26.07 -23.90
CA SER A 221 -23.84 -27.03 -24.71
C SER A 221 -23.35 -28.48 -24.56
N ARG A 222 -22.31 -28.74 -23.75
CA ARG A 222 -21.78 -30.09 -23.52
C ARG A 222 -21.79 -30.41 -22.03
N GLN A 223 -22.51 -31.47 -21.66
CA GLN A 223 -22.75 -31.84 -20.27
C GLN A 223 -21.47 -31.88 -19.42
N ALA A 224 -20.38 -32.48 -19.92
CA ALA A 224 -19.12 -32.60 -19.18
C ALA A 224 -18.31 -31.29 -19.09
N LEU A 225 -18.68 -30.26 -19.85
CA LEU A 225 -17.96 -28.99 -19.95
C LEU A 225 -18.69 -27.83 -19.25
N THR A 226 -20.00 -27.94 -19.06
CA THR A 226 -20.82 -26.93 -18.37
C THR A 226 -20.27 -26.62 -16.98
N CYS A 227 -19.90 -27.64 -16.21
CA CYS A 227 -19.42 -27.45 -14.84
C CYS A 227 -18.13 -26.62 -14.76
N TYR A 228 -17.29 -26.64 -15.80
CA TYR A 228 -16.05 -25.86 -15.84
C TYR A 228 -16.32 -24.38 -16.10
N LEU A 229 -17.21 -24.07 -17.05
CA LEU A 229 -17.65 -22.70 -17.29
C LEU A 229 -18.28 -22.09 -16.04
N LEU A 230 -19.13 -22.85 -15.34
CA LEU A 230 -19.78 -22.38 -14.12
C LEU A 230 -18.82 -22.31 -12.92
N ARG A 231 -17.78 -23.15 -12.87
CA ARG A 231 -16.67 -23.02 -11.91
C ARG A 231 -15.90 -21.72 -12.12
N ALA A 232 -15.55 -21.40 -13.37
CA ALA A 232 -14.90 -20.13 -13.72
C ALA A 232 -15.77 -18.93 -13.34
N LEU A 233 -17.09 -19.01 -13.58
CA LEU A 233 -18.03 -17.96 -13.18
C LEU A 233 -18.02 -17.73 -11.66
N ILE A 234 -18.13 -18.80 -10.86
CA ILE A 234 -18.08 -18.70 -9.39
C ILE A 234 -16.79 -18.03 -8.95
N TRP A 235 -15.64 -18.49 -9.45
CA TRP A 235 -14.35 -17.92 -9.10
C TRP A 235 -14.25 -16.44 -9.43
N ARG A 236 -14.75 -16.00 -10.58
CA ARG A 236 -14.75 -14.59 -10.97
C ARG A 236 -15.50 -13.70 -9.97
N TYR A 237 -16.61 -14.17 -9.41
CA TYR A 237 -17.30 -13.44 -8.34
C TYR A 237 -16.48 -13.41 -7.04
N LEU A 238 -15.87 -14.54 -6.67
CA LEU A 238 -15.05 -14.64 -5.46
C LEU A 238 -13.79 -13.78 -5.54
N MET A 239 -13.26 -13.51 -6.74
CA MET A 239 -12.02 -12.75 -6.90
C MET A 239 -12.04 -11.35 -6.36
N ARG A 240 -13.20 -10.71 -6.32
CA ARG A 240 -13.28 -9.38 -5.70
C ARG A 240 -12.91 -9.38 -4.21
N PHE A 241 -12.98 -10.53 -3.51
CA PHE A 241 -12.45 -10.62 -2.14
C PHE A 241 -10.92 -10.54 -2.11
N PHE A 242 -10.26 -11.03 -3.15
CA PHE A 242 -8.81 -11.13 -3.20
C PHE A 242 -8.16 -9.92 -3.88
N ASP A 243 -8.82 -9.35 -4.89
CA ASP A 243 -8.30 -8.19 -5.63
C ASP A 243 -8.42 -6.89 -4.84
N VAL A 244 -9.48 -6.77 -4.03
CA VAL A 244 -9.74 -5.54 -3.26
C VAL A 244 -9.24 -5.72 -1.83
N PHE A 245 -8.23 -4.94 -1.46
CA PHE A 245 -7.62 -5.03 -0.14
C PHE A 245 -8.64 -4.78 0.98
N CYS A 246 -8.60 -5.63 2.00
CA CYS A 246 -9.51 -5.59 3.15
C CYS A 246 -11.01 -5.75 2.85
N ARG A 247 -11.40 -6.28 1.68
CA ARG A 247 -12.82 -6.43 1.30
C ARG A 247 -13.64 -7.29 2.25
N ALA A 248 -13.04 -8.33 2.84
CA ALA A 248 -13.71 -9.26 3.76
C ALA A 248 -14.31 -8.57 5.00
N TRP A 249 -13.73 -7.43 5.43
CA TRP A 249 -14.22 -6.67 6.59
C TRP A 249 -15.29 -5.62 6.21
N GLY A 250 -15.61 -5.47 4.93
CA GLY A 250 -16.66 -4.57 4.44
C GLY A 250 -16.15 -3.52 3.45
N ARG A 251 -17.08 -2.88 2.72
CA ARG A 251 -16.74 -1.91 1.67
C ARG A 251 -16.12 -0.64 2.23
N ASP A 252 -16.66 -0.11 3.33
CA ASP A 252 -16.20 1.17 3.88
C ASP A 252 -14.77 1.08 4.40
N ILE A 253 -14.45 -0.01 5.11
CA ILE A 253 -13.10 -0.30 5.59
C ILE A 253 -12.15 -0.47 4.39
N SER A 254 -12.54 -1.30 3.43
CA SER A 254 -11.77 -1.56 2.22
C SER A 254 -11.45 -0.28 1.44
N ASN A 255 -12.45 0.57 1.19
CA ASN A 255 -12.29 1.84 0.49
C ASN A 255 -11.35 2.79 1.24
N THR A 256 -11.56 2.95 2.55
CA THR A 256 -10.72 3.82 3.39
C THR A 256 -9.26 3.39 3.34
N VAL A 257 -9.00 2.09 3.45
CA VAL A 257 -7.64 1.56 3.46
C VAL A 257 -6.99 1.67 2.07
N VAL A 258 -7.76 1.48 0.99
CA VAL A 258 -7.27 1.69 -0.39
C VAL A 258 -6.91 3.17 -0.63
N GLU A 259 -7.73 4.11 -0.17
CA GLU A 259 -7.44 5.55 -0.24
C GLU A 259 -6.16 5.90 0.51
N VAL A 260 -6.00 5.38 1.72
CA VAL A 260 -4.77 5.56 2.52
C VAL A 260 -3.57 4.93 1.82
N SER A 261 -3.70 3.72 1.29
CA SER A 261 -2.65 3.03 0.51
C SER A 261 -2.17 3.87 -0.67
N ALA A 262 -3.09 4.50 -1.41
CA ALA A 262 -2.77 5.31 -2.58
C ALA A 262 -1.89 6.53 -2.26
N LEU A 263 -1.95 7.07 -1.03
CA LEU A 263 -1.10 8.17 -0.57
C LEU A 263 0.38 7.75 -0.43
N PHE A 264 0.64 6.45 -0.28
CA PHE A 264 1.97 5.88 -0.04
C PHE A 264 2.61 5.28 -1.28
N THR A 265 1.83 4.86 -2.29
CA THR A 265 2.32 4.06 -3.43
C THR A 265 3.46 4.72 -4.22
N SER A 266 3.59 6.04 -4.20
CA SER A 266 4.69 6.78 -4.86
C SER A 266 5.82 7.22 -3.92
N LYS A 267 5.70 6.97 -2.61
CA LYS A 267 6.58 7.55 -1.57
C LYS A 267 7.38 6.53 -0.78
N ILE A 268 6.96 5.28 -0.77
CA ILE A 268 7.63 4.20 -0.02
C ILE A 268 8.03 3.06 -0.96
N SER A 269 9.02 2.29 -0.54
CA SER A 269 9.44 1.08 -1.27
C SER A 269 8.34 0.01 -1.24
N GLU A 270 8.43 -0.95 -2.16
CA GLU A 270 7.45 -2.04 -2.23
C GLU A 270 7.44 -2.90 -0.97
N ASP A 271 8.60 -3.13 -0.35
CA ASP A 271 8.71 -3.89 0.90
C ASP A 271 8.07 -3.14 2.07
N GLU A 272 8.30 -1.84 2.19
CA GLU A 272 7.64 -0.99 3.21
C GLU A 272 6.12 -0.98 3.01
N HIS A 273 5.65 -0.93 1.76
CA HIS A 273 4.22 -1.01 1.44
C HIS A 273 3.61 -2.35 1.84
N LYS A 274 4.33 -3.45 1.56
CA LYS A 274 3.92 -4.81 1.94
C LYS A 274 3.82 -4.96 3.46
N ASP A 275 4.81 -4.46 4.20
CA ASP A 275 4.80 -4.47 5.66
C ASP A 275 3.64 -3.63 6.21
N TRP A 276 3.43 -2.43 5.68
CA TRP A 276 2.30 -1.58 6.05
C TRP A 276 0.96 -2.29 5.81
N ARG A 277 0.79 -2.94 4.65
CA ARG A 277 -0.42 -3.70 4.30
C ARG A 277 -0.69 -4.80 5.32
N ILE A 278 0.32 -5.63 5.60
CA ILE A 278 0.20 -6.75 6.55
C ILE A 278 -0.16 -6.26 7.95
N HIS A 279 0.51 -5.22 8.43
CA HIS A 279 0.25 -4.64 9.75
C HIS A 279 -1.15 -4.03 9.85
N THR A 280 -1.58 -3.29 8.81
CA THR A 280 -2.90 -2.68 8.76
C THR A 280 -4.00 -3.73 8.76
N ALA A 281 -3.87 -4.78 7.94
CA ALA A 281 -4.82 -5.89 7.93
C ALA A 281 -4.86 -6.63 9.27
N ALA A 282 -3.71 -6.81 9.93
CA ALA A 282 -3.64 -7.43 11.25
C ALA A 282 -4.33 -6.60 12.34
N LEU A 283 -4.27 -5.26 12.24
CA LEU A 283 -5.00 -4.36 13.14
C LEU A 283 -6.50 -4.41 12.88
N ILE A 284 -6.91 -4.40 11.61
CA ILE A 284 -8.33 -4.49 11.22
C ILE A 284 -8.94 -5.80 11.72
N ASP A 285 -8.26 -6.94 11.53
CA ASP A 285 -8.73 -8.26 11.98
C ASP A 285 -8.93 -8.37 13.49
N LYS A 286 -8.19 -7.57 14.29
CA LYS A 286 -8.36 -7.52 15.74
C LYS A 286 -9.59 -6.72 16.17
N ILE A 287 -10.00 -5.74 15.37
CA ILE A 287 -11.07 -4.79 15.71
C ILE A 287 -12.40 -5.21 15.08
N TYR A 288 -12.34 -5.76 13.87
CA TYR A 288 -13.48 -6.06 13.03
C TYR A 288 -13.57 -7.56 12.72
N HIS A 289 -14.78 -8.09 12.81
CA HIS A 289 -15.10 -9.40 12.27
C HIS A 289 -15.35 -9.32 10.76
N ILE A 290 -15.31 -10.47 10.08
CA ILE A 290 -15.76 -10.57 8.69
C ILE A 290 -17.19 -10.06 8.60
N ASN A 291 -17.46 -9.19 7.63
CA ASN A 291 -18.73 -8.51 7.52
C ASN A 291 -19.80 -9.47 6.98
N PRO A 292 -20.84 -9.83 7.75
CA PRO A 292 -21.85 -10.78 7.27
C PRO A 292 -22.64 -10.23 6.07
N SER A 293 -22.85 -8.92 6.00
CA SER A 293 -23.56 -8.29 4.88
C SER A 293 -22.80 -8.40 3.56
N ILE A 294 -21.46 -8.34 3.59
CA ILE A 294 -20.65 -8.57 2.37
C ILE A 294 -20.75 -10.04 1.95
N VAL A 295 -20.73 -10.98 2.90
CA VAL A 295 -20.91 -12.41 2.60
C VAL A 295 -22.28 -12.68 1.99
N ASP A 296 -23.34 -12.10 2.54
CA ASP A 296 -24.71 -12.29 2.05
C ASP A 296 -24.93 -11.65 0.67
N GLU A 297 -24.34 -10.48 0.42
CA GLU A 297 -24.34 -9.83 -0.88
C GLU A 297 -23.67 -10.71 -1.95
N TYR A 298 -22.45 -11.19 -1.67
CA TYR A 298 -21.72 -12.03 -2.62
C TYR A 298 -22.40 -13.39 -2.81
N THR A 299 -22.98 -13.95 -1.75
CA THR A 299 -23.80 -15.16 -1.83
C THR A 299 -24.97 -14.95 -2.77
N THR A 300 -25.67 -13.81 -2.66
CA THR A 300 -26.79 -13.47 -3.53
C THR A 300 -26.33 -13.31 -4.98
N ASN A 301 -25.25 -12.57 -5.23
CA ASN A 301 -24.72 -12.37 -6.57
C ASN A 301 -24.30 -13.70 -7.24
N VAL A 302 -23.57 -14.55 -6.52
CA VAL A 302 -23.17 -15.87 -7.03
C VAL A 302 -24.38 -16.76 -7.26
N PHE A 303 -25.31 -16.81 -6.30
CA PHE A 303 -26.53 -17.60 -6.41
C PHE A 303 -27.38 -17.18 -7.60
N GLU A 304 -27.68 -15.89 -7.76
CA GLU A 304 -28.45 -15.38 -8.90
C GLU A 304 -27.79 -15.69 -10.25
N ALA A 305 -26.45 -15.70 -10.29
CA ALA A 305 -25.71 -15.99 -11.51
C ALA A 305 -25.75 -17.47 -11.90
N ILE A 306 -25.77 -18.40 -10.93
CA ILE A 306 -25.68 -19.85 -11.20
C ILE A 306 -27.03 -20.58 -11.08
N ASN A 307 -27.99 -20.06 -10.32
CA ASN A 307 -29.28 -20.69 -10.07
C ASN A 307 -30.07 -21.02 -11.35
N PRO A 308 -30.07 -20.17 -12.41
CA PRO A 308 -30.73 -20.51 -13.68
C PRO A 308 -30.19 -21.78 -14.35
N PHE A 309 -29.00 -22.23 -13.95
CA PHE A 309 -28.29 -23.37 -14.53
C PHE A 309 -28.27 -24.60 -13.61
N ALA A 310 -28.92 -24.52 -12.44
CA ALA A 310 -28.94 -25.58 -11.46
C ALA A 310 -29.91 -26.69 -11.85
N ALA A 311 -29.42 -27.93 -11.80
CA ALA A 311 -30.25 -29.12 -11.90
C ALA A 311 -30.88 -29.42 -10.54
N GLY A 312 -32.20 -29.28 -10.44
CA GLY A 312 -32.99 -29.67 -9.26
C GLY A 312 -33.85 -28.55 -8.67
N THR A 313 -34.74 -28.91 -7.75
CA THR A 313 -35.69 -28.02 -7.10
C THR A 313 -35.20 -27.44 -5.77
N ASP A 314 -34.11 -28.02 -5.23
CA ASP A 314 -33.53 -27.64 -3.93
C ASP A 314 -32.65 -26.38 -4.07
N THR A 315 -33.35 -25.26 -4.21
CA THR A 315 -32.76 -23.90 -4.31
C THR A 315 -32.13 -23.45 -2.99
N ASP A 316 -32.72 -23.83 -1.85
CA ASP A 316 -32.20 -23.50 -0.52
C ASP A 316 -30.88 -24.22 -0.21
N GLY A 317 -30.76 -25.50 -0.59
CA GLY A 317 -29.51 -26.25 -0.47
C GLY A 317 -28.40 -25.69 -1.36
N LEU A 318 -28.74 -25.23 -2.56
CA LEU A 318 -27.80 -24.51 -3.44
C LEU A 318 -27.33 -23.20 -2.80
N LYS A 319 -28.26 -22.37 -2.32
CA LYS A 319 -27.94 -21.09 -1.67
C LYS A 319 -27.06 -21.27 -0.44
N THR A 320 -27.34 -22.30 0.37
CA THR A 320 -26.52 -22.66 1.55
C THR A 320 -25.10 -23.06 1.14
N SER A 321 -24.97 -23.91 0.12
CA SER A 321 -23.66 -24.33 -0.40
C SER A 321 -22.85 -23.16 -0.96
N VAL A 322 -23.51 -22.23 -1.64
CA VAL A 322 -22.88 -20.98 -2.13
C VAL A 322 -22.42 -20.12 -0.96
N ARG A 323 -23.24 -19.97 0.08
CA ARG A 323 -22.89 -19.18 1.26
C ARG A 323 -21.63 -19.70 1.94
N GLU A 324 -21.51 -21.02 2.09
CA GLU A 324 -20.31 -21.65 2.65
C GLU A 324 -19.05 -21.39 1.81
N ILE A 325 -19.17 -21.46 0.47
CA ILE A 325 -18.07 -21.14 -0.45
C ILE A 325 -17.64 -19.68 -0.29
N VAL A 326 -18.61 -18.75 -0.27
CA VAL A 326 -18.35 -17.31 -0.11
C VAL A 326 -17.72 -17.00 1.25
N GLN A 327 -18.22 -17.62 2.32
CA GLN A 327 -17.66 -17.50 3.66
C GLN A 327 -16.21 -17.98 3.71
N MET A 328 -15.90 -19.15 3.12
CA MET A 328 -14.53 -19.65 3.03
C MET A 328 -13.62 -18.71 2.24
N ALA A 329 -14.11 -18.14 1.13
CA ALA A 329 -13.35 -17.18 0.34
C ALA A 329 -13.06 -15.89 1.12
N ALA A 330 -14.05 -15.37 1.86
CA ALA A 330 -13.89 -14.19 2.70
C ALA A 330 -12.86 -14.44 3.83
N GLU A 331 -12.94 -15.58 4.50
CA GLU A 331 -11.97 -15.98 5.53
C GLU A 331 -10.57 -16.14 4.96
N LEU A 332 -10.44 -16.74 3.77
CA LEU A 332 -9.17 -16.93 3.11
C LEU A 332 -8.57 -15.59 2.66
N SER A 333 -9.39 -14.67 2.14
CA SER A 333 -8.97 -13.30 1.81
C SER A 333 -8.50 -12.52 3.04
N ALA A 334 -9.22 -12.60 4.16
CA ALA A 334 -8.82 -11.96 5.42
C ALA A 334 -7.45 -12.47 5.91
N LYS A 335 -7.18 -13.75 5.70
CA LYS A 335 -5.89 -14.41 5.98
C LYS A 335 -4.77 -13.96 5.01
N PHE A 336 -5.06 -13.84 3.72
CA PHE A 336 -4.11 -13.36 2.71
C PHE A 336 -3.76 -11.88 2.88
N SER A 337 -4.73 -11.07 3.28
CA SER A 337 -4.52 -9.66 3.61
C SER A 337 -3.48 -9.47 4.73
N ARG A 338 -3.33 -10.46 5.62
CA ARG A 338 -2.40 -10.47 6.77
C ARG A 338 -1.11 -11.26 6.55
N SER A 339 -0.88 -11.76 5.35
CA SER A 339 0.28 -12.59 5.04
C SER A 339 0.97 -12.10 3.78
N ARG A 340 2.11 -12.70 3.42
CA ARG A 340 2.92 -12.28 2.27
C ARG A 340 2.38 -12.78 0.92
N PHE A 341 1.33 -13.60 0.94
CA PHE A 341 0.73 -14.18 -0.26
C PHE A 341 -0.14 -13.16 -0.98
N VAL A 342 -0.09 -13.21 -2.31
CA VAL A 342 -0.95 -12.41 -3.20
C VAL A 342 -1.62 -13.40 -4.14
N VAL A 343 -2.94 -13.32 -4.22
CA VAL A 343 -3.70 -14.09 -5.20
C VAL A 343 -3.73 -13.27 -6.48
N LEU A 344 -3.35 -13.89 -7.59
CA LEU A 344 -3.45 -13.26 -8.89
C LEU A 344 -4.38 -14.11 -9.75
N MET A 345 -5.43 -13.46 -10.24
CA MET A 345 -6.13 -13.91 -11.44
C MET A 345 -5.82 -12.91 -12.53
N SER A 346 -5.17 -13.39 -13.59
CA SER A 346 -5.22 -12.64 -14.82
C SER A 346 -6.42 -13.12 -15.62
N ASP A 347 -7.25 -12.17 -16.01
CA ASP A 347 -8.26 -12.35 -17.05
C ASP A 347 -7.68 -12.18 -18.46
N GLU A 348 -6.41 -11.78 -18.60
CA GLU A 348 -5.70 -11.68 -19.89
C GLU A 348 -4.19 -11.95 -19.76
N PRO A 349 -3.54 -12.69 -20.69
CA PRO A 349 -2.08 -12.70 -20.76
C PRO A 349 -1.55 -11.29 -21.04
N GLY A 350 -0.70 -10.74 -20.17
CA GLY A 350 -0.05 -9.43 -20.37
C GLY A 350 -0.88 -8.20 -19.98
N SER A 351 -1.97 -8.38 -19.22
CA SER A 351 -2.71 -7.30 -18.54
C SER A 351 -1.80 -6.40 -17.68
N ALA A 352 -2.28 -5.22 -17.29
CA ALA A 352 -1.56 -4.34 -16.35
C ALA A 352 -1.22 -5.04 -15.01
N LEU A 353 -2.00 -6.05 -14.61
CA LEU A 353 -1.77 -6.90 -13.44
C LEU A 353 -0.69 -7.98 -13.66
N THR A 354 -0.31 -8.22 -14.92
CA THR A 354 0.75 -9.14 -15.35
C THR A 354 1.87 -8.44 -16.14
N GLN A 355 1.91 -7.10 -16.13
CA GLN A 355 2.92 -6.30 -16.79
C GLN A 355 4.26 -6.42 -16.03
N GLY A 356 5.31 -6.89 -16.70
CA GLY A 356 6.61 -7.20 -16.07
C GLY A 356 6.76 -8.66 -15.62
N PHE A 357 5.72 -9.49 -15.78
CA PHE A 357 5.79 -10.92 -15.56
C PHE A 357 6.09 -11.61 -16.90
N PRO A 358 7.20 -12.35 -17.06
CA PRO A 358 7.44 -13.09 -18.28
C PRO A 358 6.38 -14.19 -18.43
N TYR A 359 5.82 -14.30 -19.63
CA TYR A 359 4.98 -15.43 -20.02
C TYR A 359 5.66 -16.74 -19.61
N LYS A 360 5.00 -17.54 -18.78
CA LYS A 360 5.43 -18.89 -18.41
C LYS A 360 4.25 -19.83 -18.62
N GLU A 361 4.42 -20.85 -19.46
CA GLU A 361 3.48 -21.97 -19.67
C GLU A 361 3.04 -22.60 -18.31
N ALA A 362 3.94 -22.60 -17.33
CA ALA A 362 3.65 -23.00 -15.95
C ALA A 362 2.64 -22.12 -15.20
N THR A 363 2.36 -20.88 -15.65
CA THR A 363 1.36 -19.95 -15.08
C THR A 363 0.05 -19.94 -15.86
N MET A 364 0.11 -20.30 -17.14
CA MET A 364 -1.03 -20.38 -18.04
C MET A 364 -0.80 -21.54 -19.01
N GLU A 365 -1.51 -22.64 -18.82
CA GLU A 365 -1.90 -23.60 -19.87
C GLU A 365 -2.59 -24.82 -19.23
N MET A 366 -3.89 -24.95 -19.50
CA MET A 366 -4.54 -26.24 -19.62
C MET A 366 -4.82 -26.39 -21.12
N GLN A 367 -4.12 -27.31 -21.78
CA GLN A 367 -4.40 -27.65 -23.17
C GLN A 367 -5.59 -28.61 -23.22
N GLY A 368 -6.78 -28.06 -23.47
CA GLY A 368 -7.99 -28.85 -23.71
C GLY A 368 -8.12 -29.26 -25.18
N LYS A 369 -8.68 -30.45 -25.43
CA LYS A 369 -9.13 -30.87 -26.77
C LYS A 369 -10.65 -30.78 -26.84
N LEU A 370 -11.16 -29.92 -27.72
CA LEU A 370 -12.59 -29.88 -28.03
C LEU A 370 -12.88 -30.79 -29.24
N GLY A 371 -12.80 -32.11 -29.05
CA GLY A 371 -12.87 -33.07 -30.16
C GLY A 371 -11.53 -33.18 -30.89
N THR A 372 -11.50 -32.95 -32.22
CA THR A 372 -10.26 -32.98 -33.02
C THR A 372 -9.49 -31.65 -33.04
N GLN A 373 -10.10 -30.55 -32.56
CA GLN A 373 -9.42 -29.26 -32.44
C GLN A 373 -8.71 -29.15 -31.08
N ALA A 374 -7.41 -28.88 -31.13
CA ALA A 374 -6.68 -28.34 -29.99
C ALA A 374 -7.13 -26.89 -29.81
N MET A 375 -7.92 -26.61 -28.76
CA MET A 375 -8.35 -25.26 -28.41
C MET A 375 -8.15 -25.06 -26.91
N VAL A 376 -7.34 -24.06 -26.57
CA VAL A 376 -7.15 -23.53 -25.22
C VAL A 376 -8.21 -22.44 -25.05
N ASP A 377 -9.19 -22.63 -24.16
CA ASP A 377 -10.35 -21.74 -24.19
C ASP A 377 -10.99 -21.40 -22.82
N LEU A 378 -10.43 -21.86 -21.69
CA LEU A 378 -10.86 -21.42 -20.37
C LEU A 378 -9.74 -20.66 -19.65
N MET A 379 -9.87 -19.33 -19.62
CA MET A 379 -8.81 -18.41 -19.18
C MET A 379 -8.79 -18.10 -17.68
N ILE A 380 -9.69 -18.65 -16.87
CA ILE A 380 -9.80 -18.22 -15.47
C ILE A 380 -9.45 -19.39 -14.55
N THR A 381 -8.16 -19.70 -14.47
CA THR A 381 -7.61 -20.57 -13.43
C THR A 381 -6.98 -19.69 -12.36
N PRO A 382 -7.60 -19.48 -11.19
CA PRO A 382 -6.98 -18.66 -10.17
C PRO A 382 -5.71 -19.33 -9.68
N CYS A 383 -4.61 -18.58 -9.79
CA CYS A 383 -3.29 -19.01 -9.40
C CYS A 383 -2.92 -18.30 -8.10
N LEU A 384 -2.58 -19.08 -7.10
CA LEU A 384 -1.98 -18.56 -5.89
C LEU A 384 -0.48 -18.38 -6.14
N LEU A 385 0.02 -17.16 -6.03
CA LEU A 385 1.44 -16.85 -6.15
C LEU A 385 2.04 -16.51 -4.78
N LYS A 386 3.28 -16.95 -4.55
CA LYS A 386 4.13 -16.48 -3.47
C LYS A 386 5.11 -15.47 -4.03
N LYS A 387 5.26 -14.33 -3.36
CA LYS A 387 6.29 -13.35 -3.69
C LYS A 387 7.50 -13.54 -2.76
N GLU A 388 8.59 -14.07 -3.32
CA GLU A 388 9.90 -14.14 -2.69
C GLU A 388 10.80 -13.03 -3.29
N TYR A 389 11.80 -13.37 -4.12
CA TYR A 389 12.55 -12.41 -4.97
C TYR A 389 11.93 -12.25 -6.35
N ASP A 390 11.51 -13.37 -6.93
CA ASP A 390 10.59 -13.50 -8.07
C ASP A 390 9.29 -14.16 -7.56
N TYR A 391 8.20 -14.06 -8.32
CA TYR A 391 6.96 -14.76 -7.98
C TYR A 391 7.03 -16.25 -8.34
N SER A 392 6.65 -17.13 -7.41
CA SER A 392 6.48 -18.57 -7.63
C SER A 392 5.01 -18.98 -7.53
N VAL A 393 4.55 -19.83 -8.45
CA VAL A 393 3.19 -20.40 -8.40
C VAL A 393 3.18 -21.44 -7.28
N LEU A 394 2.30 -21.27 -6.29
CA LEU A 394 2.12 -22.25 -5.23
C LEU A 394 1.13 -23.32 -5.65
N VAL A 395 -0.09 -22.90 -6.05
CA VAL A 395 -1.19 -23.79 -6.41
C VAL A 395 -2.07 -23.13 -7.46
N LYS A 396 -2.62 -23.96 -8.35
CA LYS A 396 -3.69 -23.60 -9.28
C LYS A 396 -4.98 -24.24 -8.80
N ALA A 397 -6.09 -23.51 -8.84
CA ALA A 397 -7.39 -24.16 -8.71
C ALA A 397 -7.71 -24.89 -10.01
N ASP A 398 -7.94 -26.19 -10.00
CA ASP A 398 -8.26 -26.93 -11.22
C ASP A 398 -9.57 -26.42 -11.84
N VAL A 399 -9.46 -25.58 -12.87
CA VAL A 399 -10.53 -25.26 -13.81
C VAL A 399 -10.16 -25.95 -15.12
N THR A 400 -10.02 -27.27 -15.04
CA THR A 400 -9.52 -28.11 -16.13
C THR A 400 -10.52 -28.14 -17.29
N CYS A 401 -10.03 -28.18 -18.53
CA CYS A 401 -10.64 -28.95 -19.60
C CYS A 401 -9.55 -29.81 -20.21
#